data_AF-A0A0G1T7L4-F1
#
_entry.id   AF-A0A0G1T7L4-F1
#
_cell.length_a   1.000
_cell.length_b   1.000
_cell.length_c   1.000
_cell.angle_alpha   90.00
_cell.angle_beta   90.00
_cell.angle_gamma   90.00
#
_symmetry.space_group_name_H-M   'P 1'
#
loop_
_entity.id
_entity.type
_entity.pdbx_description
1 polymer ?
#
loop_
_entity_poly.entity_id
_entity_poly.type
_entity_poly.pdbx_seq_one_letter_code
_entity_poly.pdbx_strand_id
1 'polypeptide(L)'
;MPNVFCCFLKKTLGKSFFKIFLIHVLSMKKISAIGFDWGGVILQHIDGSFAHVAAEYLHVDHECFRRAYFLHNHMINKGAQSKAFDQATEMWQKILLELDRVDQLDAFMTFVQSRPKGDVSQEMIALIQQLKNQGWKLGLLSNASSEGAQRIRNHACLALFDVALFSAEMDCMKPEPEAFQKFTSALGVPSPELVFIDDSTYSLSTAEEIGYIPILFQNTSLLKDQLKALGISV
;
A
#
# COMPACT_ATOMS: atom_id res chain seq x y z
N MET A 1 42.55 18.41 10.17
CA MET A 1 42.34 19.31 9.02
C MET A 1 40.89 19.22 8.48
N PRO A 2 39.88 19.87 9.11
CA PRO A 2 38.55 20.04 8.50
C PRO A 2 38.19 21.51 8.20
N ASN A 3 39.00 22.48 8.65
CA ASN A 3 38.61 23.90 8.66
C ASN A 3 38.87 24.69 7.37
N VAL A 4 39.58 24.12 6.39
CA VAL A 4 39.96 24.87 5.17
C VAL A 4 38.85 24.83 4.11
N PHE A 5 38.10 23.72 4.01
CA PHE A 5 37.03 23.56 3.02
C PHE A 5 35.79 24.41 3.35
N CYS A 6 35.44 24.54 4.63
CA CYS A 6 34.28 25.34 5.07
C CYS A 6 34.51 26.85 4.89
N CYS A 7 35.76 27.32 5.01
CA CYS A 7 36.11 28.73 4.77
C CYS A 7 36.12 29.10 3.27
N PHE A 8 36.39 28.15 2.37
CA PHE A 8 36.47 28.43 0.94
C PHE A 8 35.08 28.68 0.33
N LEU A 9 34.08 27.88 0.68
CA LEU A 9 32.70 28.00 0.19
C LEU A 9 31.98 29.26 0.68
N LYS A 10 32.30 29.76 1.89
CA LYS A 10 31.76 31.03 2.41
C LYS A 10 32.25 32.26 1.64
N LYS A 11 33.41 32.17 0.97
CA LYS A 11 34.02 33.31 0.25
C LYS A 11 33.60 33.40 -1.21
N THR A 12 33.13 32.32 -1.83
CA THR A 12 32.80 32.27 -3.26
C THR A 12 31.29 32.33 -3.56
N LEU A 13 30.43 31.99 -2.61
CA LEU A 13 28.98 31.96 -2.81
C LEU A 13 28.29 32.85 -1.77
N GLY A 14 27.50 33.82 -2.26
CA GLY A 14 26.81 34.79 -1.39
C GLY A 14 25.94 34.12 -0.33
N LYS A 15 25.71 34.80 0.81
CA LYS A 15 24.94 34.30 1.97
C LYS A 15 23.59 33.66 1.59
N SER A 16 22.97 34.09 0.50
CA SER A 16 21.71 33.54 -0.03
C SER A 16 21.90 32.14 -0.66
N PHE A 17 22.97 31.94 -1.44
CA PHE A 17 23.31 30.65 -2.05
C PHE A 17 23.71 29.61 -1.01
N PHE A 18 24.43 30.00 0.04
CA PHE A 18 24.76 29.10 1.15
C PHE A 18 23.50 28.67 1.92
N LYS A 19 22.50 29.57 2.06
CA LYS A 19 21.21 29.22 2.67
C LYS A 19 20.40 28.26 1.79
N ILE A 20 20.37 28.47 0.47
CA ILE A 20 19.67 27.60 -0.49
C ILE A 20 20.34 26.23 -0.61
N PHE A 21 21.68 26.18 -0.64
CA PHE A 21 22.45 24.94 -0.66
C PHE A 21 22.34 24.20 0.68
N LEU A 22 22.33 24.92 1.81
CA LEU A 22 22.06 24.31 3.10
C LEU A 22 20.61 23.82 3.20
N ILE A 23 19.61 24.51 2.63
CA ILE A 23 18.21 24.05 2.57
C ILE A 23 18.07 22.80 1.68
N HIS A 24 18.78 22.72 0.56
CA HIS A 24 18.80 21.52 -0.30
C HIS A 24 19.58 20.35 0.30
N VAL A 25 20.65 20.62 1.07
CA VAL A 25 21.41 19.61 1.82
C VAL A 25 20.70 19.20 3.13
N LEU A 26 19.84 20.07 3.70
CA LEU A 26 19.08 19.84 4.93
C LEU A 26 17.69 19.24 4.72
N SER A 27 17.23 19.03 3.48
CA SER A 27 15.92 18.45 3.20
C SER A 27 15.97 17.27 2.23
N MET A 28 16.97 16.39 2.36
CA MET A 28 16.71 14.99 2.06
C MET A 28 15.88 14.46 3.23
N LYS A 29 14.56 14.31 3.05
CA LYS A 29 13.69 13.69 4.05
C LYS A 29 14.32 12.34 4.44
N LYS A 30 14.75 12.20 5.70
CA LYS A 30 15.38 10.99 6.18
C LYS A 30 14.32 9.89 6.25
N ILE A 31 14.29 8.98 5.29
CA ILE A 31 13.38 7.84 5.35
C ILE A 31 13.77 6.98 6.55
N SER A 32 12.78 6.54 7.32
CA SER A 32 12.98 5.72 8.52
C SER A 32 12.10 4.47 8.57
N ALA A 33 11.07 4.39 7.73
CA ALA A 33 10.24 3.20 7.59
C ALA A 33 9.80 2.94 6.14
N ILE A 34 9.56 1.67 5.85
CA ILE A 34 9.01 1.20 4.57
C ILE A 34 7.76 0.38 4.87
N GLY A 35 6.63 0.84 4.36
CA GLY A 35 5.35 0.17 4.44
C GLY A 35 4.95 -0.50 3.13
N PHE A 36 4.27 -1.63 3.23
CA PHE A 36 3.83 -2.43 2.10
C PHE A 36 2.33 -2.71 2.20
N ASP A 37 1.66 -2.76 1.05
CA ASP A 37 0.40 -3.49 0.91
C ASP A 37 0.63 -5.01 0.84
N TRP A 38 -0.44 -5.76 1.06
CA TRP A 38 -0.46 -7.21 0.90
C TRP A 38 -0.84 -7.63 -0.52
N GLY A 39 -2.05 -7.26 -0.99
CA GLY A 39 -2.59 -7.73 -2.27
C GLY A 39 -1.93 -7.02 -3.45
N GLY A 40 -1.62 -7.73 -4.53
CA GLY A 40 -0.95 -7.15 -5.69
C GLY A 40 0.52 -6.77 -5.47
N VAL A 41 0.98 -6.64 -4.22
CA VAL A 41 2.38 -6.37 -3.86
C VAL A 41 3.09 -7.64 -3.37
N ILE A 42 2.72 -8.15 -2.19
CA ILE A 42 3.33 -9.35 -1.59
C ILE A 42 2.65 -10.61 -2.12
N LEU A 43 1.32 -10.61 -2.14
CA LEU A 43 0.48 -11.64 -2.73
C LEU A 43 0.17 -11.26 -4.18
N GLN A 44 0.77 -11.97 -5.13
CA GLN A 44 0.54 -11.72 -6.54
C GLN A 44 -0.64 -12.54 -7.05
N HIS A 45 -1.49 -11.90 -7.86
CA HIS A 45 -2.62 -12.56 -8.48
C HIS A 45 -2.17 -13.37 -9.70
N ILE A 46 -2.65 -14.61 -9.83
CA ILE A 46 -2.28 -15.52 -10.92
C ILE A 46 -2.93 -15.10 -12.25
N ASP A 47 -4.15 -14.58 -12.17
CA ASP A 47 -5.01 -14.20 -13.30
C ASP A 47 -5.06 -12.68 -13.53
N GLY A 48 -4.17 -11.90 -12.90
CA GLY A 48 -4.15 -10.44 -12.97
C GLY A 48 -4.95 -9.76 -11.86
N SER A 49 -5.01 -8.42 -11.88
CA SER A 49 -5.71 -7.66 -10.84
C SER A 49 -7.18 -8.05 -10.78
N PHE A 50 -7.74 -8.12 -9.57
CA PHE A 50 -9.14 -8.53 -9.41
C PHE A 50 -10.10 -7.63 -10.21
N ALA A 51 -9.84 -6.31 -10.24
CA ALA A 51 -10.66 -5.36 -10.99
C ALA A 51 -10.69 -5.65 -12.49
N HIS A 52 -9.55 -6.04 -13.07
CA HIS A 52 -9.47 -6.39 -14.48
C HIS A 52 -10.31 -7.63 -14.80
N VAL A 53 -10.08 -8.74 -14.11
CA VAL A 53 -10.78 -10.01 -14.38
C VAL A 53 -12.28 -9.88 -14.11
N ALA A 54 -12.66 -9.15 -13.05
CA ALA A 54 -14.06 -8.92 -12.74
C ALA A 54 -14.78 -8.05 -13.79
N ALA A 55 -14.12 -7.02 -14.32
CA ALA A 55 -14.67 -6.19 -15.39
C ALA A 55 -14.84 -7.00 -16.69
N GLU A 56 -13.86 -7.83 -17.03
CA GLU A 56 -13.93 -8.73 -18.18
C GLU A 56 -15.08 -9.73 -18.06
N TYR A 57 -15.22 -10.37 -16.89
CA TYR A 57 -16.31 -11.32 -16.63
C TYR A 57 -17.69 -10.67 -16.78
N LEU A 58 -17.86 -9.46 -16.24
CA LEU A 58 -19.14 -8.74 -16.26
C LEU A 58 -19.41 -8.03 -17.61
N HIS A 59 -18.43 -8.05 -18.53
CA HIS A 59 -18.47 -7.30 -19.78
C HIS A 59 -18.80 -5.81 -19.55
N VAL A 60 -18.03 -5.17 -18.66
CA VAL A 60 -18.11 -3.74 -18.34
C VAL A 60 -16.76 -3.08 -18.52
N ASP A 61 -16.77 -1.75 -18.63
CA ASP A 61 -15.53 -0.98 -18.61
C ASP A 61 -14.77 -1.16 -17.28
N HIS A 62 -13.44 -1.26 -17.37
CA HIS A 62 -12.57 -1.49 -16.21
C HIS A 62 -12.68 -0.38 -15.17
N GLU A 63 -12.71 0.88 -15.60
CA GLU A 63 -12.79 2.02 -14.69
C GLU A 63 -14.18 2.13 -14.06
N CYS A 64 -15.24 1.77 -14.80
CA CYS A 64 -16.59 1.63 -14.25
C CYS A 64 -16.63 0.60 -13.12
N PHE A 65 -16.09 -0.61 -13.33
CA PHE A 65 -16.01 -1.62 -12.27
C PHE A 65 -15.20 -1.12 -11.08
N ARG A 66 -14.01 -0.58 -11.36
CA ARG A 66 -13.08 -0.08 -10.33
C ARG A 66 -13.75 0.97 -9.44
N ARG A 67 -14.47 1.93 -10.04
CA ARG A 67 -15.21 2.96 -9.32
C ARG A 67 -16.30 2.37 -8.43
N ALA A 68 -17.14 1.48 -8.97
CA ALA A 68 -18.21 0.84 -8.21
C ALA A 68 -17.64 0.00 -7.04
N TYR A 69 -16.56 -0.76 -7.29
CA TYR A 69 -15.89 -1.55 -6.27
C TYR A 69 -15.34 -0.69 -5.13
N PHE A 70 -14.57 0.36 -5.42
CA PHE A 70 -14.01 1.22 -4.37
C PHE A 70 -15.06 2.05 -3.62
N LEU A 71 -16.24 2.28 -4.20
CA LEU A 71 -17.34 2.93 -3.51
C LEU A 71 -17.93 2.03 -2.41
N HIS A 72 -18.03 0.71 -2.65
CA HIS A 72 -18.74 -0.22 -1.75
C HIS A 72 -17.84 -1.17 -0.97
N ASN A 73 -16.57 -1.34 -1.32
CA ASN A 73 -15.69 -2.32 -0.67
C ASN A 73 -15.44 -2.07 0.83
N HIS A 74 -15.77 -0.87 1.33
CA HIS A 74 -15.74 -0.56 2.75
C HIS A 74 -16.66 -1.48 3.57
N MET A 75 -17.74 -1.99 2.97
CA MET A 75 -18.72 -2.86 3.64
C MET A 75 -18.13 -4.18 4.15
N ILE A 76 -17.04 -4.66 3.54
CA ILE A 76 -16.33 -5.87 3.96
C ILE A 76 -14.96 -5.58 4.57
N ASN A 77 -14.40 -4.39 4.30
CA ASN A 77 -13.05 -4.00 4.73
C ASN A 77 -13.03 -3.11 5.97
N LYS A 78 -14.18 -2.71 6.53
CA LYS A 78 -14.29 -1.96 7.78
C LYS A 78 -15.18 -2.70 8.77
N GLY A 79 -14.88 -2.54 10.07
CA GLY A 79 -15.56 -3.20 11.17
C GLY A 79 -15.17 -4.67 11.38
N ALA A 80 -15.04 -5.06 12.66
CA ALA A 80 -14.93 -6.45 13.07
C ALA A 80 -16.33 -7.08 13.11
N GLN A 81 -16.66 -7.98 12.18
CA GLN A 81 -18.04 -8.47 12.03
C GLN A 81 -18.17 -9.99 12.01
N SER A 82 -19.15 -10.46 12.77
CA SER A 82 -19.68 -11.84 12.84
C SER A 82 -20.66 -12.17 11.70
N LYS A 83 -20.93 -11.23 10.78
CA LYS A 83 -21.87 -11.35 9.64
C LYS A 83 -21.21 -11.10 8.28
N ALA A 84 -19.97 -11.56 8.10
CA ALA A 84 -19.18 -11.28 6.90
C ALA A 84 -19.86 -11.73 5.58
N PHE A 85 -20.64 -12.82 5.61
CA PHE A 85 -21.33 -13.32 4.42
C PHE A 85 -22.44 -12.37 3.95
N ASP A 86 -23.34 -11.97 4.84
CA ASP A 86 -24.46 -11.07 4.51
C ASP A 86 -23.96 -9.74 3.94
N GLN A 87 -22.88 -9.20 4.52
CA GLN A 87 -22.26 -7.95 4.06
C GLN A 87 -21.59 -8.10 2.69
N ALA A 88 -20.94 -9.23 2.42
CA ALA A 88 -20.34 -9.48 1.12
C ALA A 88 -21.42 -9.58 0.02
N THR A 89 -22.53 -10.27 0.30
CA THR A 89 -23.67 -10.32 -0.63
C THR A 89 -24.27 -8.94 -0.87
N GLU A 90 -24.51 -8.15 0.19
CA GLU A 90 -25.06 -6.80 0.06
C GLU A 90 -24.12 -5.87 -0.74
N MET A 91 -22.81 -5.96 -0.49
CA MET A 91 -21.79 -5.22 -1.23
C MET A 91 -21.84 -5.57 -2.72
N TRP A 92 -21.83 -6.86 -3.06
CA TRP A 92 -21.88 -7.27 -4.47
C TRP A 92 -23.19 -6.86 -5.14
N GLN A 93 -24.31 -6.94 -4.43
CA GLN A 93 -25.59 -6.47 -4.95
C GLN A 93 -25.55 -4.98 -5.30
N LYS A 94 -24.96 -4.13 -4.46
CA LYS A 94 -24.79 -2.68 -4.74
C LYS A 94 -23.86 -2.42 -5.91
N ILE A 95 -22.71 -3.10 -5.96
CA ILE A 95 -21.73 -2.97 -7.05
C ILE A 95 -22.39 -3.35 -8.39
N LEU A 96 -23.08 -4.48 -8.43
CA LEU A 96 -23.72 -4.97 -9.66
C LEU A 96 -24.93 -4.13 -10.05
N LEU A 97 -25.64 -3.51 -9.09
CA LEU A 97 -26.69 -2.55 -9.39
C LEU A 97 -26.14 -1.30 -10.09
N GLU A 98 -24.99 -0.77 -9.64
CA GLU A 98 -24.34 0.38 -10.31
C GLU A 98 -23.84 0.07 -11.71
N LEU A 99 -23.53 -1.19 -11.97
CA LEU A 99 -23.03 -1.67 -13.26
C LEU A 99 -24.13 -2.16 -14.20
N ASP A 100 -25.40 -2.11 -13.78
CA ASP A 100 -26.54 -2.68 -14.51
C ASP A 100 -26.34 -4.19 -14.81
N ARG A 101 -25.91 -4.93 -13.77
CA ARG A 101 -25.56 -6.37 -13.78
C ARG A 101 -26.10 -7.14 -12.58
N VAL A 102 -27.10 -6.59 -11.88
CA VAL A 102 -27.65 -7.20 -10.65
C VAL A 102 -28.25 -8.59 -10.88
N ASP A 103 -28.68 -8.87 -12.11
CA ASP A 103 -29.14 -10.18 -12.57
C ASP A 103 -28.04 -11.26 -12.56
N GLN A 104 -26.77 -10.87 -12.48
CA GLN A 104 -25.62 -11.78 -12.46
C GLN A 104 -25.09 -12.07 -11.04
N LEU A 105 -25.77 -11.61 -9.97
CA LEU A 105 -25.25 -11.67 -8.60
C LEU A 105 -24.73 -13.06 -8.19
N ASP A 106 -25.56 -14.09 -8.31
CA ASP A 106 -25.20 -15.45 -7.88
C ASP A 106 -24.03 -16.03 -8.70
N ALA A 107 -24.06 -15.81 -10.03
CA ALA A 107 -23.02 -16.28 -10.94
C ALA A 107 -21.69 -15.55 -10.69
N PHE A 108 -21.75 -14.23 -10.48
CA PHE A 108 -20.58 -13.41 -10.19
C PHE A 108 -19.97 -13.74 -8.83
N MET A 109 -20.78 -13.95 -7.79
CA MET A 109 -20.29 -14.39 -6.49
C MET A 109 -19.61 -15.77 -6.57
N THR A 110 -20.19 -16.69 -7.34
CA THR A 110 -19.57 -18.00 -7.61
C THR A 110 -18.23 -17.84 -8.33
N PHE A 111 -18.17 -16.97 -9.34
CA PHE A 111 -16.93 -16.62 -10.03
C PHE A 111 -15.87 -16.09 -9.07
N VAL A 112 -16.20 -15.08 -8.24
CA VAL A 112 -15.29 -14.50 -7.23
C VAL A 112 -14.75 -15.57 -6.27
N GLN A 113 -15.60 -16.49 -5.79
CA GLN A 113 -15.20 -17.57 -4.88
C GLN A 113 -14.33 -18.64 -5.56
N SER A 114 -14.56 -18.88 -6.86
CA SER A 114 -13.82 -19.87 -7.64
C SER A 114 -12.44 -19.41 -8.09
N ARG A 115 -12.14 -18.10 -7.97
CA ARG A 115 -10.88 -17.53 -8.44
C ARG A 115 -9.67 -18.22 -7.81
N PRO A 116 -8.59 -18.43 -8.58
CA PRO A 116 -7.36 -18.95 -8.03
C PRO A 116 -6.89 -18.02 -6.90
N LYS A 117 -6.51 -18.63 -5.77
CA LYS A 117 -5.85 -17.89 -4.72
C LYS A 117 -4.48 -17.46 -5.25
N GLY A 118 -4.15 -16.18 -5.10
CA GLY A 118 -2.82 -15.69 -5.44
C GLY A 118 -1.74 -16.35 -4.58
N ASP A 119 -0.48 -16.17 -5.00
CA ASP A 119 0.68 -16.74 -4.31
C ASP A 119 1.57 -15.63 -3.74
N VAL A 120 2.20 -15.93 -2.61
CA VAL A 120 3.16 -15.00 -2.02
C VAL A 120 4.45 -15.02 -2.82
N SER A 121 4.85 -13.85 -3.32
CA SER A 121 6.05 -13.66 -4.12
C SER A 121 7.31 -13.90 -3.30
N GLN A 122 8.07 -14.93 -3.66
CA GLN A 122 9.37 -15.24 -3.04
C GLN A 122 10.38 -14.11 -3.27
N GLU A 123 10.29 -13.41 -4.40
CA GLU A 123 11.16 -12.27 -4.70
C GLU A 123 10.87 -11.09 -3.75
N MET A 124 9.59 -10.82 -3.47
CA MET A 124 9.20 -9.81 -2.50
C MET A 124 9.60 -10.20 -1.07
N ILE A 125 9.42 -11.48 -0.69
CA ILE A 125 9.92 -11.97 0.61
C ILE A 125 11.43 -11.72 0.73
N ALA A 126 12.21 -12.07 -0.30
CA ALA A 126 13.66 -11.88 -0.28
C ALA A 126 14.04 -10.40 -0.13
N LEU A 127 13.35 -9.50 -0.84
CA LEU A 127 13.55 -8.06 -0.72
C LEU A 127 13.22 -7.54 0.68
N ILE A 128 12.08 -7.94 1.24
CA ILE A 128 11.63 -7.53 2.58
C ILE A 128 12.61 -8.06 3.63
N GLN A 129 13.08 -9.31 3.50
CA GLN A 129 14.08 -9.89 4.40
C GLN A 129 15.41 -9.13 4.33
N GLN A 130 15.86 -8.74 3.15
CA GLN A 130 17.06 -7.93 2.97
C GLN A 130 16.93 -6.58 3.66
N LEU A 131 15.81 -5.88 3.47
CA LEU A 131 15.51 -4.62 4.15
C LEU A 131 15.50 -4.80 5.68
N LYS A 132 14.89 -5.90 6.17
CA LYS A 132 14.86 -6.22 7.59
C LYS A 132 16.27 -6.40 8.16
N ASN A 133 17.13 -7.13 7.45
CA ASN A 133 18.52 -7.38 7.84
C ASN A 133 19.39 -6.11 7.86
N GLN A 134 19.01 -5.09 7.08
CA GLN A 134 19.65 -3.78 7.10
C GLN A 134 19.15 -2.88 8.25
N GLY A 135 18.19 -3.35 9.04
CA GLY A 135 17.64 -2.60 10.19
C GLY A 135 16.53 -1.61 9.84
N TRP A 136 15.93 -1.71 8.65
CA TRP A 136 14.75 -0.91 8.33
C TRP A 136 13.57 -1.29 9.22
N LYS A 137 12.79 -0.28 9.59
CA LYS A 137 11.48 -0.49 10.21
C LYS A 137 10.46 -0.80 9.13
N LEU A 138 9.83 -1.97 9.20
CA LEU A 138 8.95 -2.48 8.16
C LEU A 138 7.52 -2.59 8.66
N GLY A 139 6.58 -2.11 7.87
CA GLY A 139 5.16 -2.20 8.17
C GLY A 139 4.33 -2.85 7.06
N LEU A 140 3.26 -3.52 7.44
CA LEU A 140 2.21 -4.00 6.54
C LEU A 140 0.93 -3.22 6.85
N LEU A 141 0.32 -2.60 5.83
CA LEU A 141 -0.98 -1.96 5.93
C LEU A 141 -1.87 -2.44 4.78
N SER A 142 -2.86 -3.26 5.10
CA SER A 142 -3.72 -3.89 4.10
C SER A 142 -5.19 -3.61 4.33
N ASN A 143 -5.89 -3.27 3.25
CA ASN A 143 -7.35 -3.29 3.24
C ASN A 143 -7.80 -4.74 3.13
N ALA A 144 -8.28 -5.30 4.24
CA ALA A 144 -8.65 -6.69 4.32
C ALA A 144 -9.85 -6.86 5.25
N SER A 145 -10.74 -7.78 4.89
CA SER A 145 -11.79 -8.28 5.78
C SER A 145 -11.19 -8.98 7.00
N SER A 146 -12.00 -9.22 8.04
CA SER A 146 -11.55 -9.94 9.24
C SER A 146 -10.98 -11.33 8.92
N GLU A 147 -11.62 -12.07 8.00
CA GLU A 147 -11.12 -13.37 7.54
C GLU A 147 -9.81 -13.22 6.75
N GLY A 148 -9.72 -12.21 5.88
CA GLY A 148 -8.51 -11.89 5.14
C GLY A 148 -7.34 -11.60 6.07
N ALA A 149 -7.56 -10.75 7.08
CA ALA A 149 -6.58 -10.43 8.11
C ALA A 149 -6.09 -11.69 8.85
N GLN A 150 -7.01 -12.56 9.28
CA GLN A 150 -6.65 -13.82 9.95
C GLN A 150 -5.80 -14.73 9.06
N ARG A 151 -6.15 -14.86 7.77
CA ARG A 151 -5.37 -15.63 6.80
C ARG A 151 -3.97 -15.06 6.62
N ILE A 152 -3.85 -13.73 6.53
CA ILE A 152 -2.56 -13.05 6.39
C ILE A 152 -1.71 -13.27 7.64
N ARG A 153 -2.29 -13.12 8.84
CA ARG A 153 -1.60 -13.35 10.13
C ARG A 153 -1.01 -14.75 10.28
N ASN A 154 -1.61 -15.75 9.64
CA ASN A 154 -1.12 -17.13 9.66
C ASN A 154 0.04 -17.39 8.67
N HIS A 155 0.39 -16.41 7.83
CA HIS A 155 1.48 -16.56 6.87
C HIS A 155 2.84 -16.29 7.53
N ALA A 156 3.83 -17.16 7.30
CA ALA A 156 5.12 -17.10 7.99
C ALA A 156 5.90 -15.79 7.77
N CYS A 157 5.73 -15.15 6.60
CA CYS A 157 6.40 -13.88 6.30
C CYS A 157 5.94 -12.70 7.16
N LEU A 158 4.86 -12.82 7.93
CA LEU A 158 4.41 -11.76 8.84
C LEU A 158 5.44 -11.44 9.91
N ALA A 159 6.30 -12.40 10.27
CA ALA A 159 7.40 -12.20 11.19
C ALA A 159 8.46 -11.19 10.69
N LEU A 160 8.44 -10.81 9.41
CA LEU A 160 9.35 -9.81 8.84
C LEU A 160 8.97 -8.37 9.18
N PHE A 161 7.71 -8.14 9.57
CA PHE A 161 7.17 -6.80 9.81
C PHE A 161 7.20 -6.45 11.30
N ASP A 162 7.57 -5.21 11.60
CA ASP A 162 7.48 -4.65 12.95
C ASP A 162 6.03 -4.31 13.33
N VAL A 163 5.24 -3.92 12.32
CA VAL A 163 3.83 -3.53 12.47
C VAL A 163 3.03 -4.16 11.34
N ALA A 164 1.89 -4.77 11.65
CA ALA A 164 0.92 -5.24 10.67
C ALA A 164 -0.49 -4.81 11.07
N LEU A 165 -1.12 -3.97 10.25
CA LEU A 165 -2.45 -3.43 10.48
C LEU A 165 -3.40 -3.79 9.34
N PHE A 166 -4.62 -4.13 9.70
CA PHE A 166 -5.68 -4.53 8.78
C PHE A 166 -6.91 -3.65 8.95
N SER A 167 -7.50 -3.21 7.85
CA SER A 167 -8.57 -2.22 7.87
C SER A 167 -9.80 -2.62 8.68
N ALA A 168 -10.21 -3.89 8.61
CA ALA A 168 -11.37 -4.38 9.35
C ALA A 168 -11.17 -4.32 10.87
N GLU A 169 -9.93 -4.48 11.34
CA GLU A 169 -9.58 -4.40 12.76
C GLU A 169 -9.48 -2.94 13.25
N MET A 170 -9.13 -2.01 12.36
CA MET A 170 -8.96 -0.60 12.68
C MET A 170 -10.22 0.25 12.51
N ASP A 171 -11.21 -0.28 11.80
CA ASP A 171 -12.41 0.44 11.36
C ASP A 171 -12.12 1.68 10.47
N CYS A 172 -10.99 1.66 9.77
CA CYS A 172 -10.59 2.64 8.77
C CYS A 172 -9.72 1.95 7.72
N MET A 173 -9.71 2.44 6.49
CA MET A 173 -9.05 1.78 5.36
C MET A 173 -8.31 2.76 4.46
N LYS A 174 -7.30 2.30 3.71
CA LYS A 174 -6.69 3.13 2.65
C LYS A 174 -7.78 3.50 1.62
N PRO A 175 -7.82 4.75 1.10
CA PRO A 175 -6.86 5.83 1.29
C PRO A 175 -7.23 6.83 2.42
N GLU A 176 -8.09 6.47 3.37
CA GLU A 176 -8.49 7.37 4.47
C GLU A 176 -7.26 7.82 5.29
N PRO A 177 -7.10 9.13 5.60
CA PRO A 177 -5.97 9.63 6.40
C PRO A 177 -5.80 8.95 7.74
N GLU A 178 -6.90 8.56 8.40
CA GLU A 178 -6.88 7.88 9.69
C GLU A 178 -6.11 6.54 9.64
N ALA A 179 -6.20 5.80 8.54
CA ALA A 179 -5.49 4.52 8.39
C ALA A 179 -3.97 4.72 8.41
N PHE A 180 -3.47 5.75 7.72
CA PHE A 180 -2.05 6.08 7.70
C PHE A 180 -1.59 6.74 9.01
N GLN A 181 -2.43 7.51 9.68
CA GLN A 181 -2.13 8.06 11.00
C GLN A 181 -1.94 6.96 12.05
N LYS A 182 -2.84 5.97 12.08
CA LYS A 182 -2.70 4.77 12.93
C LYS A 182 -1.43 3.99 12.57
N PHE A 183 -1.16 3.80 11.27
CA PHE A 183 0.00 3.04 10.80
C PHE A 183 1.34 3.70 11.15
N THR A 184 1.49 5.00 10.90
CA THR A 184 2.69 5.76 11.24
C THR A 184 2.89 5.88 12.75
N SER A 185 1.80 6.03 13.53
CA SER A 185 1.83 6.01 14.99
C SER A 185 2.30 4.66 15.53
N ALA A 186 1.79 3.54 15.00
CA ALA A 186 2.21 2.20 15.39
C ALA A 186 3.68 1.93 15.02
N LEU A 187 4.14 2.43 13.87
CA LEU A 187 5.55 2.40 13.48
C LEU A 187 6.40 3.35 14.35
N GLY A 188 5.82 4.36 14.98
CA GLY A 188 6.56 5.38 15.72
C GLY A 188 7.47 6.21 14.81
N VAL A 189 6.98 6.58 13.62
CA VAL A 189 7.67 7.44 12.65
C VAL A 189 6.71 8.51 12.13
N PRO A 190 7.20 9.70 11.74
CA PRO A 190 6.34 10.69 11.11
C PRO A 190 6.06 10.35 9.64
N SER A 191 4.89 10.70 9.10
CA SER A 191 4.49 10.39 7.71
C SER A 191 5.53 10.78 6.66
N PRO A 192 6.22 11.94 6.72
CA PRO A 192 7.26 12.30 5.76
C PRO A 192 8.48 11.37 5.71
N GLU A 193 8.66 10.49 6.69
CA GLU A 193 9.74 9.50 6.73
C GLU A 193 9.28 8.09 6.35
N LEU A 194 8.00 7.93 5.99
CA LEU A 194 7.42 6.68 5.49
C LEU A 194 7.47 6.65 3.96
N VAL A 195 8.07 5.59 3.41
CA VAL A 195 7.79 5.14 2.04
C VAL A 195 6.67 4.12 2.09
N PHE A 196 5.62 4.27 1.28
CA PHE A 196 4.52 3.30 1.23
C PHE A 196 4.33 2.74 -0.18
N ILE A 197 4.28 1.41 -0.29
CA ILE A 197 4.25 0.66 -1.55
C ILE A 197 2.89 -0.01 -1.69
N ASP A 198 2.18 0.28 -2.77
CA ASP A 198 0.85 -0.25 -3.07
C ASP A 198 0.68 -0.39 -4.59
N ASP A 199 -0.12 -1.33 -5.07
CA ASP A 199 -0.38 -1.53 -6.51
C ASP A 199 -1.53 -0.66 -7.04
N SER A 200 -2.27 0.01 -6.14
CA SER A 200 -3.45 0.80 -6.46
C SER A 200 -3.17 2.31 -6.36
N THR A 201 -3.36 3.00 -7.49
CA THR A 201 -3.34 4.48 -7.52
C THR A 201 -4.42 5.09 -6.62
N TYR A 202 -5.55 4.40 -6.42
CA TYR A 202 -6.60 4.84 -5.49
C TYR A 202 -6.13 4.76 -4.04
N SER A 203 -5.47 3.67 -3.63
CA SER A 203 -4.91 3.52 -2.27
C SER A 203 -3.85 4.58 -1.97
N LEU A 204 -3.13 5.03 -2.99
CA LEU A 204 -2.07 6.05 -2.88
C LEU A 204 -2.56 7.49 -3.06
N SER A 205 -3.86 7.70 -3.31
CA SER A 205 -4.39 9.01 -3.75
C SER A 205 -4.26 10.13 -2.73
N THR A 206 -4.14 9.82 -1.44
CA THR A 206 -4.01 10.79 -0.34
C THR A 206 -2.56 10.96 0.15
N ALA A 207 -1.57 10.44 -0.58
CA ALA A 207 -0.17 10.49 -0.19
C ALA A 207 0.35 11.92 0.04
N GLU A 208 -0.03 12.87 -0.82
CA GLU A 208 0.37 14.27 -0.69
C GLU A 208 -0.24 14.93 0.56
N GLU A 209 -1.54 14.70 0.79
CA GLU A 209 -2.28 15.22 1.95
C GLU A 209 -1.67 14.72 3.27
N ILE A 210 -1.35 13.42 3.33
CA ILE A 210 -0.83 12.76 4.54
C ILE A 210 0.68 12.99 4.69
N GLY A 211 1.38 13.20 3.58
CA GLY A 211 2.79 13.58 3.52
C GLY A 211 3.78 12.42 3.41
N TYR A 212 3.34 11.17 3.18
CA TYR A 212 4.23 10.02 2.94
C TYR A 212 4.73 9.96 1.49
N ILE A 213 5.77 9.17 1.23
CA ILE A 213 6.35 8.98 -0.10
C ILE A 213 5.68 7.75 -0.75
N PRO A 214 4.80 7.93 -1.77
CA PRO A 214 4.15 6.81 -2.41
C PRO A 214 5.07 6.14 -3.44
N ILE A 215 5.00 4.82 -3.53
CA ILE A 215 5.52 4.04 -4.66
C ILE A 215 4.38 3.19 -5.21
N LEU A 216 4.01 3.45 -6.47
CA LEU A 216 3.12 2.57 -7.21
C LEU A 216 3.89 1.31 -7.63
N PHE A 217 3.52 0.17 -7.04
CA PHE A 217 4.11 -1.11 -7.33
C PHE A 217 3.69 -1.61 -8.73
N GLN A 218 4.66 -2.16 -9.47
CA GLN A 218 4.42 -2.78 -10.78
C GLN A 218 5.12 -4.14 -10.85
N ASN A 219 6.38 -4.19 -10.43
CA ASN A 219 7.15 -5.41 -10.25
C ASN A 219 8.33 -5.12 -9.30
N THR A 220 8.95 -6.18 -8.80
CA THR A 220 10.04 -6.09 -7.82
C THR A 220 11.29 -5.38 -8.38
N SER A 221 11.58 -5.51 -9.68
CA SER A 221 12.75 -4.86 -10.29
C SER A 221 12.62 -3.35 -10.28
N LEU A 222 11.47 -2.82 -10.74
CA LEU A 222 11.19 -1.38 -10.72
C LEU A 222 11.11 -0.85 -9.29
N LEU A 223 10.51 -1.62 -8.37
CA LEU A 223 10.51 -1.27 -6.95
C LEU A 223 11.95 -1.10 -6.43
N LYS A 224 12.87 -2.04 -6.75
CA LYS A 224 14.27 -1.93 -6.34
C LYS A 224 14.93 -0.67 -6.86
N ASP A 225 14.68 -0.30 -8.12
CA ASP A 225 15.22 0.92 -8.72
C ASP A 225 14.67 2.19 -8.05
N GLN A 226 13.37 2.21 -7.73
CA GLN A 226 12.73 3.32 -7.01
C GLN A 226 13.27 3.45 -5.58
N LEU A 227 13.48 2.34 -4.87
CA LEU A 227 14.10 2.34 -3.53
C LEU A 227 15.54 2.88 -3.59
N LYS A 228 16.34 2.46 -4.59
CA LYS A 228 17.71 2.99 -4.80
C LYS A 228 17.71 4.49 -5.07
N ALA A 229 16.76 4.99 -5.87
CA ALA A 229 16.61 6.42 -6.13
C ALA A 229 16.31 7.24 -4.87
N LEU A 230 15.70 6.61 -3.86
CA LEU A 230 15.46 7.19 -2.53
C LEU A 230 16.63 7.00 -1.55
N GLY A 231 17.75 6.42 -1.99
CA GLY A 231 18.92 6.15 -1.16
C GLY A 231 18.81 4.87 -0.31
N ILE A 232 17.82 4.01 -0.58
CA ILE A 232 17.62 2.73 0.10
C ILE A 232 18.35 1.63 -0.69
N SER A 233 19.34 0.99 -0.07
CA SER A 233 20.18 0.00 -0.74
C SER A 233 19.48 -1.36 -0.84
N VAL A 234 19.19 -1.84 -2.04
CA VAL A 234 18.50 -3.12 -2.30
C VAL A 234 19.09 -3.91 -3.46
#